data_AF-A0A388QBP7-F1
#
_entry.id   AF-A0A388QBP7-F1
#
_cell.length_a   1.000
_cell.length_b   1.000
_cell.length_c   1.000
_cell.angle_alpha   90.00
_cell.angle_beta   90.00
_cell.angle_gamma   90.00
#
_symmetry.space_group_name_H-M   'P 1'
#
loop_
_entity.id
_entity.type
_entity.pdbx_description
1 polymer ?
#
loop_
_entity_poly.entity_id
_entity_poly.type
_entity_poly.pdbx_seq_one_letter_code
_entity_poly.pdbx_strand_id
1 'polypeptide(L)'
;MGMFMCDKPSVIDGAVYFAFQKTPDGGGETPNSEVFFLRSRNLLSAQDPRNATWETLPLGDVGLKPPGGELSLGEEPHIIAIGAHRPGRVFSLWRTETGKLAAAYSSDCGESWEPSFWLTYEGMPLGQGGLCTIKNPRGAITPVRLRQHSPGGRSEFALLFYNNGYTQRLGYGGRRVYWITVGRETDAGTICWNQPEIALWWDGPGYEDRPDWNVDVSIVDGPGYPDWLELEDGSLSFVESNKLAVRYHVVEARLLQLLRAQPEFVICRLRGKLRT
;
A
#
# COMPACT_ATOMS: atom_id res chain seq x y z
N MET A 1 -4.78 -14.92 20.15
CA MET A 1 -4.33 -14.80 18.76
C MET A 1 -5.53 -14.47 17.89
N GLY A 2 -5.49 -13.35 17.17
CA GLY A 2 -6.55 -12.97 16.24
C GLY A 2 -6.00 -12.54 14.88
N MET A 3 -6.93 -12.22 14.00
CA MET A 3 -6.69 -11.81 12.62
C MET A 3 -7.45 -10.52 12.37
N PHE A 4 -6.77 -9.51 11.85
CA PHE A 4 -7.37 -8.26 11.43
C PHE A 4 -7.00 -7.98 9.97
N MET A 5 -7.96 -7.54 9.16
CA MET A 5 -7.81 -7.42 7.71
C MET A 5 -8.38 -6.09 7.22
N CYS A 6 -7.57 -5.37 6.45
CA CYS A 6 -7.96 -4.16 5.73
C CYS A 6 -7.64 -4.24 4.23
N ASP A 7 -7.09 -5.37 3.78
CA ASP A 7 -6.74 -5.56 2.38
C ASP A 7 -7.98 -5.78 1.50
N LYS A 8 -7.85 -5.47 0.22
CA LYS A 8 -8.85 -5.82 -0.79
C LYS A 8 -8.49 -7.18 -1.39
N PRO A 9 -9.35 -8.21 -1.24
CA PRO A 9 -9.09 -9.50 -1.85
C PRO A 9 -8.82 -9.38 -3.34
N SER A 10 -7.74 -10.01 -3.78
CA SER A 10 -7.20 -9.91 -5.13
C SER A 10 -7.11 -11.27 -5.77
N VAL A 11 -7.40 -11.33 -7.07
CA VAL A 11 -7.13 -12.53 -7.89
C VAL A 11 -5.73 -12.39 -8.48
N ILE A 12 -4.83 -13.28 -8.08
CA ILE A 12 -3.43 -13.32 -8.52
C ILE A 12 -3.16 -14.71 -9.09
N ASP A 13 -2.81 -14.78 -10.38
CA ASP A 13 -2.52 -16.03 -11.09
C ASP A 13 -3.59 -17.13 -10.90
N GLY A 14 -4.86 -16.71 -10.91
CA GLY A 14 -6.03 -17.60 -10.78
C GLY A 14 -6.36 -18.04 -9.33
N ALA A 15 -5.56 -17.63 -8.35
CA ALA A 15 -5.84 -17.85 -6.93
C ALA A 15 -6.31 -16.56 -6.25
N VAL A 16 -7.09 -16.70 -5.17
CA VAL A 16 -7.56 -15.58 -4.35
C VAL A 16 -6.58 -15.35 -3.22
N TYR A 17 -6.15 -14.10 -3.05
CA TYR A 17 -5.26 -13.65 -2.00
C TYR A 17 -5.87 -12.50 -1.22
N PHE A 18 -5.54 -12.41 0.06
CA PHE A 18 -5.62 -11.17 0.82
C PHE A 18 -4.62 -11.19 1.95
N ALA A 19 -4.08 -10.02 2.29
CA ALA A 19 -3.20 -9.82 3.41
C ALA A 19 -4.00 -9.58 4.71
N PHE A 20 -3.41 -9.99 5.83
CA PHE A 20 -3.95 -9.73 7.15
C PHE A 20 -2.82 -9.60 8.16
N GLN A 21 -3.07 -8.90 9.25
CA GLN A 21 -2.18 -8.88 10.40
C GLN A 21 -2.62 -9.93 11.41
N LYS A 22 -1.67 -10.74 11.87
CA LYS A 22 -1.87 -11.69 12.97
C LYS A 22 -1.47 -11.02 14.26
N THR A 23 -2.37 -10.99 15.23
CA THR A 23 -2.16 -10.25 16.49
C THR A 23 -2.10 -11.20 17.68
N PRO A 24 -1.14 -11.04 18.61
CA PRO A 24 -0.98 -11.94 19.75
C PRO A 24 -2.23 -12.05 20.64
N ASP A 25 -2.85 -10.90 20.94
CA ASP A 25 -3.97 -10.75 21.86
C ASP A 25 -5.35 -10.77 21.18
N GLY A 26 -5.40 -10.71 19.84
CA GLY A 26 -6.62 -10.63 19.07
C GLY A 26 -7.17 -9.22 18.86
N GLY A 27 -6.45 -8.18 19.30
CA GLY A 27 -6.74 -6.78 18.99
C GLY A 27 -6.40 -6.40 17.55
N GLY A 28 -6.89 -5.24 17.11
CA GLY A 28 -6.65 -4.70 15.77
C GLY A 28 -5.42 -3.79 15.65
N GLU A 29 -4.83 -3.33 16.76
CA GLU A 29 -3.62 -2.48 16.74
C GLU A 29 -2.66 -2.90 17.86
N THR A 30 -2.06 -4.09 17.71
CA THR A 30 -1.31 -4.75 18.78
C THR A 30 0.19 -4.77 18.47
N PRO A 31 1.07 -4.43 19.45
CA PRO A 31 2.51 -4.66 19.34
C PRO A 31 2.85 -6.10 18.97
N ASN A 32 3.90 -6.28 18.17
CA ASN A 32 4.35 -7.55 17.61
C ASN A 32 3.32 -8.22 16.69
N SER A 33 2.45 -7.42 16.06
CA SER A 33 1.62 -7.89 14.96
C SER A 33 2.50 -8.24 13.76
N GLU A 34 2.22 -9.38 13.15
CA GLU A 34 2.97 -9.91 12.01
C GLU A 34 2.09 -9.91 10.77
N VAL A 35 2.70 -9.65 9.61
CA VAL A 35 1.99 -9.70 8.32
C VAL A 35 1.93 -11.12 7.81
N PHE A 36 0.71 -11.56 7.51
CA PHE A 36 0.40 -12.84 6.87
C PHE A 36 -0.53 -12.63 5.68
N PHE A 37 -0.74 -13.70 4.91
CA PHE A 37 -1.64 -13.72 3.76
C PHE A 37 -2.44 -15.02 3.76
N LEU A 38 -3.69 -14.95 3.32
CA LEU A 38 -4.46 -16.14 3.01
C LEU A 38 -4.52 -16.32 1.51
N ARG A 39 -4.30 -17.56 1.06
CA ARG A 39 -4.40 -17.96 -0.35
C ARG A 39 -5.38 -19.10 -0.51
N SER A 40 -6.27 -19.00 -1.49
CA SER A 40 -7.06 -20.13 -1.98
C SER A 40 -6.88 -20.31 -3.48
N ARG A 41 -6.43 -21.51 -3.89
CA ARG A 41 -6.23 -21.86 -5.30
C ARG A 41 -7.50 -22.33 -6.00
N ASN A 42 -8.52 -22.74 -5.24
CA ASN A 42 -9.73 -23.34 -5.79
C ASN A 42 -11.01 -22.54 -5.51
N LEU A 43 -10.95 -21.42 -4.77
CA LEU A 43 -12.15 -20.63 -4.45
C LEU A 43 -12.95 -20.20 -5.69
N LEU A 44 -12.26 -19.83 -6.78
CA LEU A 44 -12.92 -19.35 -8.01
C LEU A 44 -13.52 -20.49 -8.88
N SER A 45 -13.12 -21.74 -8.64
CA SER A 45 -13.51 -22.89 -9.45
C SER A 45 -14.33 -23.94 -8.69
N ALA A 46 -14.38 -23.85 -7.36
CA ALA A 46 -15.18 -24.74 -6.53
C ALA A 46 -16.68 -24.55 -6.80
N GLN A 47 -17.42 -25.65 -6.97
CA GLN A 47 -18.87 -25.61 -7.13
C GLN A 47 -19.58 -25.08 -5.86
N ASP A 48 -19.02 -25.40 -4.70
CA ASP A 48 -19.45 -24.88 -3.39
C ASP A 48 -18.25 -24.17 -2.74
N PRO A 49 -18.33 -22.85 -2.46
CA PRO A 49 -17.21 -22.09 -1.90
C PRO A 49 -16.80 -22.58 -0.50
N ARG A 50 -17.65 -23.33 0.20
CA ARG A 50 -17.32 -23.95 1.50
C ARG A 50 -16.27 -25.05 1.39
N ASN A 51 -16.06 -25.59 0.19
CA ASN A 51 -15.03 -26.58 -0.11
C ASN A 51 -13.69 -25.93 -0.55
N ALA A 52 -13.60 -24.60 -0.54
CA ALA A 52 -12.35 -23.91 -0.83
C ALA A 52 -11.31 -24.26 0.25
N THR A 53 -10.10 -24.60 -0.21
CA THR A 53 -8.96 -24.82 0.68
C THR A 53 -8.19 -23.52 0.83
N TRP A 54 -7.64 -23.31 2.02
CA TRP A 54 -6.92 -22.10 2.38
C TRP A 54 -5.54 -22.42 2.94
N GLU A 55 -4.55 -21.66 2.50
CA GLU A 55 -3.18 -21.70 3.00
C GLU A 55 -2.84 -20.37 3.64
N THR A 56 -2.23 -20.41 4.81
CA THR A 56 -1.64 -19.24 5.45
C THR A 56 -0.20 -19.10 4.98
N LEU A 57 0.14 -17.89 4.54
CA LEU A 57 1.44 -17.51 3.99
C LEU A 57 2.05 -16.37 4.83
N PRO A 58 3.37 -16.25 4.97
CA PRO A 58 4.39 -17.21 4.52
C PRO A 58 4.20 -18.60 5.14
N LEU A 59 4.79 -19.62 4.53
CA LEU A 59 4.76 -20.95 5.11
C LEU A 59 5.51 -20.94 6.45
N GLY A 60 4.91 -21.59 7.45
CA GLY A 60 5.42 -21.64 8.82
C GLY A 60 4.62 -20.75 9.78
N ASP A 61 5.18 -20.53 10.97
CA ASP A 61 4.47 -19.88 12.09
C ASP A 61 4.81 -18.39 12.27
N VAL A 62 5.77 -17.88 11.50
CA VAL A 62 6.32 -16.52 11.64
C VAL A 62 6.00 -15.70 10.40
N GLY A 63 5.30 -14.58 10.59
CA GLY A 63 4.95 -13.66 9.51
C GLY A 63 6.04 -12.62 9.24
N LEU A 64 5.77 -11.70 8.30
CA LEU A 64 6.70 -10.61 8.02
C LEU A 64 6.65 -9.56 9.14
N LYS A 65 7.80 -8.95 9.40
CA LYS A 65 8.00 -7.90 10.41
C LYS A 65 8.64 -6.68 9.77
N PRO A 66 8.37 -5.47 10.29
CA PRO A 66 9.10 -4.30 9.83
C PRO A 66 10.61 -4.46 10.10
N PRO A 67 11.48 -3.75 9.35
CA PRO A 67 12.94 -3.82 9.54
C PRO A 67 13.43 -3.36 10.92
N GLY A 68 12.56 -2.68 11.68
CA GLY A 68 12.81 -2.22 13.04
C GLY A 68 11.59 -1.46 13.58
N GLY A 69 11.76 -0.86 14.75
CA GLY A 69 10.69 -0.21 15.49
C GLY A 69 10.43 -0.92 16.82
N GLU A 70 10.01 -0.16 17.83
CA GLU A 70 9.83 -0.66 19.20
C GLU A 70 8.62 -1.60 19.32
N LEU A 71 7.58 -1.35 18.52
CA LEU A 71 6.35 -2.12 18.54
C LEU A 71 6.36 -3.23 17.49
N SER A 72 7.25 -3.15 16.49
CA SER A 72 7.36 -4.13 15.41
C SER A 72 6.01 -4.40 14.74
N LEU A 73 5.32 -3.34 14.33
CA LEU A 73 3.96 -3.42 13.80
C LEU A 73 3.92 -3.81 12.32
N GLY A 74 3.16 -4.86 12.04
CA GLY A 74 2.78 -5.32 10.72
C GLY A 74 1.33 -5.00 10.39
N GLU A 75 0.94 -3.71 10.40
CA GLU A 75 -0.47 -3.32 10.39
C GLU A 75 -1.04 -2.95 9.02
N GLU A 76 -2.32 -3.29 8.82
CA GLU A 76 -3.07 -3.07 7.58
C GLU A 76 -2.24 -3.40 6.33
N PRO A 77 -1.70 -4.64 6.23
CA PRO A 77 -0.91 -5.03 5.08
C PRO A 77 -1.78 -5.17 3.83
N HIS A 78 -1.14 -5.04 2.68
CA HIS A 78 -1.74 -5.27 1.37
C HIS A 78 -0.86 -6.19 0.52
N ILE A 79 -1.45 -7.05 -0.30
CA ILE A 79 -0.73 -7.87 -1.28
C ILE A 79 -1.12 -7.51 -2.71
N ILE A 80 -0.13 -7.40 -3.60
CA ILE A 80 -0.33 -6.99 -4.99
C ILE A 80 0.40 -7.96 -5.91
N ALA A 81 -0.28 -8.36 -6.98
CA ALA A 81 0.33 -9.03 -8.11
C ALA A 81 1.33 -8.10 -8.81
N ILE A 82 2.57 -8.56 -8.93
CA ILE A 82 3.60 -7.92 -9.75
C ILE A 82 4.23 -9.01 -10.63
N GLY A 83 5.22 -8.69 -11.44
CA GLY A 83 5.81 -9.66 -12.34
C GLY A 83 4.86 -10.02 -13.48
N ALA A 84 4.40 -9.07 -14.29
CA ALA A 84 3.56 -9.40 -15.46
C ALA A 84 4.20 -10.45 -16.39
N HIS A 85 5.53 -10.59 -16.33
CA HIS A 85 6.32 -11.60 -17.05
C HIS A 85 6.93 -12.67 -16.13
N ARG A 86 6.55 -12.71 -14.85
CA ARG A 86 7.02 -13.64 -13.81
C ARG A 86 5.85 -14.06 -12.90
N PRO A 87 5.03 -15.04 -13.34
CA PRO A 87 3.97 -15.60 -12.51
C PRO A 87 4.47 -16.00 -11.12
N GLY A 88 3.66 -15.76 -10.10
CA GLY A 88 4.00 -16.02 -8.71
C GLY A 88 4.80 -14.92 -8.01
N ARG A 89 5.17 -13.83 -8.69
CA ARG A 89 5.82 -12.71 -8.03
C ARG A 89 4.78 -11.78 -7.39
N VAL A 90 4.94 -11.52 -6.10
CA VAL A 90 4.01 -10.68 -5.33
C VAL A 90 4.78 -9.66 -4.49
N PHE A 91 4.11 -8.54 -4.23
CA PHE A 91 4.62 -7.44 -3.41
C PHE A 91 3.68 -7.22 -2.24
N SER A 92 4.25 -6.97 -1.07
CA SER A 92 3.49 -6.56 0.11
C SER A 92 4.05 -5.30 0.72
N LEU A 93 3.17 -4.46 1.24
CA LEU A 93 3.48 -3.24 1.98
C LEU A 93 2.47 -3.04 3.11
N TRP A 94 2.91 -2.40 4.19
CA TRP A 94 2.10 -2.19 5.39
C TRP A 94 2.53 -0.93 6.16
N ARG A 95 1.64 -0.44 7.03
CA ARG A 95 1.91 0.71 7.88
C ARG A 95 2.62 0.30 9.17
N THR A 96 3.44 1.20 9.71
CA THR A 96 4.24 0.96 10.93
C THR A 96 4.22 2.18 11.86
N GLU A 97 4.62 2.00 13.11
CA GLU A 97 4.81 3.06 14.11
C GLU A 97 5.99 4.01 13.82
N THR A 98 6.86 3.62 12.89
CA THR A 98 8.15 4.30 12.66
C THR A 98 8.07 5.52 11.75
N GLY A 99 6.86 5.88 11.30
CA GLY A 99 6.67 7.00 10.38
C GLY A 99 6.98 6.65 8.92
N LYS A 100 7.09 5.36 8.60
CA LYS A 100 7.50 4.83 7.28
C LYS A 100 6.66 3.61 6.90
N LEU A 101 6.55 3.35 5.61
CA LEU A 101 6.02 2.09 5.11
C LEU A 101 7.12 1.04 5.07
N ALA A 102 6.78 -0.16 5.53
CA ALA A 102 7.60 -1.35 5.33
C ALA A 102 7.05 -2.16 4.16
N ALA A 103 7.91 -2.93 3.52
CA ALA A 103 7.55 -3.73 2.35
C ALA A 103 8.46 -4.95 2.20
N ALA A 104 8.00 -5.91 1.40
CA ALA A 104 8.75 -7.11 1.01
C ALA A 104 8.28 -7.61 -0.36
N TYR A 105 9.11 -8.43 -1.00
CA TYR A 105 8.77 -9.15 -2.23
C TYR A 105 8.84 -10.65 -2.02
N SER A 106 8.04 -11.40 -2.77
CA SER A 106 8.13 -12.85 -2.88
C SER A 106 8.13 -13.25 -4.35
N SER A 107 8.84 -14.33 -4.69
CA SER A 107 8.96 -14.88 -6.05
C SER A 107 8.36 -16.28 -6.19
N ASP A 108 7.68 -16.78 -5.16
CA ASP A 108 7.16 -18.14 -5.07
C ASP A 108 5.70 -18.16 -4.57
N CYS A 109 4.88 -17.25 -5.09
CA CYS A 109 3.46 -17.12 -4.76
C CYS A 109 3.20 -16.81 -3.29
N GLY A 110 4.13 -16.14 -2.61
CA GLY A 110 4.04 -15.76 -1.20
C GLY A 110 4.46 -16.85 -0.22
N GLU A 111 4.98 -17.99 -0.67
CA GLU A 111 5.39 -19.10 0.20
C GLU A 111 6.61 -18.72 1.06
N SER A 112 7.58 -18.01 0.48
CA SER A 112 8.68 -17.38 1.18
C SER A 112 8.87 -15.94 0.72
N TRP A 113 9.55 -15.12 1.53
CA TRP A 113 9.70 -13.70 1.28
C TRP A 113 11.14 -13.25 1.42
N GLU A 114 11.53 -12.30 0.58
CA GLU A 114 12.76 -11.54 0.71
C GLU A 114 12.74 -10.73 2.02
N PRO A 115 13.91 -10.38 2.59
CA PRO A 115 13.98 -9.55 3.79
C PRO A 115 13.16 -8.27 3.66
N SER A 116 12.37 -7.96 4.69
CA SER A 116 11.58 -6.74 4.71
C SER A 116 12.48 -5.50 4.73
N PHE A 117 12.03 -4.42 4.08
CA PHE A 117 12.77 -3.16 3.97
C PHE A 117 11.84 -1.96 4.12
N TRP A 118 12.40 -0.77 4.38
CA TRP A 118 11.64 0.47 4.34
C TRP A 118 11.37 0.84 2.88
N LEU A 119 10.10 0.89 2.48
CA LEU A 119 9.71 1.16 1.11
C LEU A 119 10.27 2.52 0.67
N THR A 120 10.99 2.52 -0.45
CA THR A 120 11.48 3.73 -1.10
C THR A 120 10.69 4.02 -2.37
N TYR A 121 10.80 5.25 -2.89
CA TYR A 121 10.23 5.57 -4.19
C TYR A 121 10.83 4.69 -5.30
N GLU A 122 12.10 4.30 -5.19
CA GLU A 122 12.74 3.42 -6.17
C GLU A 122 12.29 1.94 -6.04
N GLY A 123 11.47 1.60 -5.04
CA GLY A 123 10.98 0.25 -4.82
C GLY A 123 12.02 -0.72 -4.26
N MET A 124 13.15 -0.20 -3.79
CA MET A 124 14.33 -0.94 -3.36
C MET A 124 14.78 -0.54 -1.94
N PRO A 125 15.51 -1.39 -1.20
CA PRO A 125 16.07 -0.99 0.09
C PRO A 125 17.00 0.22 -0.02
N LEU A 126 17.05 1.04 1.05
CA LEU A 126 18.01 2.15 1.15
C LEU A 126 19.46 1.63 0.96
N GLY A 127 20.23 2.32 0.13
CA GLY A 127 21.62 1.94 -0.17
C GLY A 127 21.78 0.76 -1.14
N GLN A 128 20.67 0.11 -1.56
CA GLN A 128 20.64 -0.91 -2.60
C GLN A 128 19.87 -0.41 -3.84
N GLY A 129 20.07 0.85 -4.18
CA GLY A 129 19.32 1.56 -5.23
C GLY A 129 18.17 2.42 -4.71
N GLY A 130 17.68 2.15 -3.49
CA GLY A 130 16.73 3.02 -2.81
C GLY A 130 17.38 4.28 -2.25
N LEU A 131 16.73 5.43 -2.45
CA LEU A 131 17.26 6.75 -2.06
C LEU A 131 16.39 7.43 -1.02
N CYS A 132 15.07 7.40 -1.20
CA CYS A 132 14.14 8.14 -0.35
C CYS A 132 12.99 7.25 0.10
N THR A 133 12.82 7.10 1.42
CA THR A 133 11.73 6.31 1.99
C THR A 133 10.39 7.01 1.85
N ILE A 134 9.35 6.24 1.54
CA ILE A 134 7.96 6.69 1.62
C ILE A 134 7.57 6.78 3.11
N LYS A 135 7.22 7.99 3.54
CA LYS A 135 6.79 8.27 4.92
C LYS A 135 5.30 8.00 5.07
N ASN A 136 4.87 7.62 6.26
CA ASN A 136 3.46 7.45 6.60
C ASN A 136 3.25 7.55 8.14
N PRO A 137 2.24 8.28 8.64
CA PRO A 137 2.01 8.51 10.07
C PRO A 137 1.26 7.33 10.72
N ARG A 138 1.54 6.09 10.29
CA ARG A 138 0.77 4.89 10.66
C ARG A 138 -0.71 4.99 10.26
N GLY A 139 -1.02 5.69 9.17
CA GLY A 139 -2.39 5.82 8.64
C GLY A 139 -2.66 4.90 7.46
N ALA A 140 -3.94 4.67 7.19
CA ALA A 140 -4.39 3.80 6.10
C ALA A 140 -3.71 4.13 4.78
N ILE A 141 -3.33 3.06 4.08
CA ILE A 141 -2.77 3.08 2.73
C ILE A 141 -3.66 2.23 1.84
N THR A 142 -3.73 2.56 0.55
CA THR A 142 -4.50 1.77 -0.40
C THR A 142 -3.75 1.71 -1.72
N PRO A 143 -3.00 0.63 -1.95
CA PRO A 143 -2.40 0.40 -3.25
C PRO A 143 -3.40 -0.30 -4.20
N VAL A 144 -3.19 -0.15 -5.50
CA VAL A 144 -3.95 -0.88 -6.53
C VAL A 144 -3.08 -1.12 -7.75
N ARG A 145 -3.20 -2.30 -8.36
CA ARG A 145 -2.72 -2.55 -9.71
C ARG A 145 -3.79 -2.07 -10.69
N LEU A 146 -3.43 -1.17 -11.60
CA LEU A 146 -4.35 -0.66 -12.61
C LEU A 146 -4.54 -1.69 -13.73
N ARG A 147 -5.75 -1.74 -14.28
CA ARG A 147 -6.09 -2.58 -15.45
C ARG A 147 -5.44 -2.03 -16.71
N GLN A 148 -5.31 -0.72 -16.81
CA GLN A 148 -4.55 -0.11 -17.90
C GLN A 148 -3.04 -0.29 -17.71
N HIS A 149 -2.38 -0.66 -18.80
CA HIS A 149 -0.92 -0.74 -18.87
C HIS A 149 -0.33 0.61 -19.26
N SER A 150 0.93 0.85 -18.86
CA SER A 150 1.66 2.03 -19.28
C SER A 150 1.86 2.03 -20.80
N PRO A 151 2.17 3.18 -21.41
CA PRO A 151 2.85 3.19 -22.70
C PRO A 151 4.08 2.26 -22.61
N GLY A 152 4.15 1.23 -23.46
CA GLY A 152 5.18 0.18 -23.38
C GLY A 152 4.76 -1.13 -22.69
N GLY A 153 3.49 -1.28 -22.27
CA GLY A 153 2.91 -2.55 -21.84
C GLY A 153 3.24 -2.99 -20.40
N ARG A 154 3.91 -2.14 -19.61
CA ARG A 154 4.24 -2.45 -18.21
C ARG A 154 3.03 -2.27 -17.31
N SER A 155 2.96 -3.04 -16.22
CA SER A 155 1.92 -2.84 -15.21
C SER A 155 2.07 -1.46 -14.56
N GLU A 156 0.96 -0.75 -14.39
CA GLU A 156 0.90 0.47 -13.58
C GLU A 156 0.20 0.19 -12.26
N PHE A 157 0.59 0.97 -11.26
CA PHE A 157 0.05 0.90 -9.90
C PHE A 157 -0.31 2.31 -9.45
N ALA A 158 -1.29 2.43 -8.57
CA ALA A 158 -1.54 3.66 -7.83
C ALA A 158 -1.50 3.38 -6.33
N LEU A 159 -1.09 4.37 -5.55
CA LEU A 159 -1.08 4.31 -4.10
C LEU A 159 -1.67 5.61 -3.55
N LEU A 160 -2.75 5.48 -2.77
CA LEU A 160 -3.25 6.53 -1.88
C LEU A 160 -2.65 6.32 -0.49
N PHE A 161 -2.07 7.36 0.08
CA PHE A 161 -1.39 7.29 1.36
C PHE A 161 -1.21 8.69 1.96
N TYR A 162 -0.89 8.75 3.25
CA TYR A 162 -0.39 9.98 3.86
C TYR A 162 1.13 10.04 3.70
N ASN A 163 1.68 11.21 3.33
CA ASN A 163 3.11 11.37 3.07
C ASN A 163 3.82 12.21 4.15
N ASN A 164 3.76 11.78 5.40
CA ASN A 164 4.49 12.38 6.52
C ASN A 164 4.78 11.32 7.60
N GLY A 165 5.77 11.56 8.46
CA GLY A 165 6.20 10.59 9.48
C GLY A 165 5.66 10.84 10.89
N TYR A 166 4.55 11.57 11.03
CA TYR A 166 4.08 12.07 12.32
C TYR A 166 3.22 11.03 13.07
N THR A 167 3.84 10.11 13.80
CA THR A 167 3.15 8.98 14.46
C THR A 167 2.64 9.27 15.88
N GLN A 168 2.44 10.54 16.24
CA GLN A 168 1.88 10.92 17.54
C GLN A 168 0.44 10.41 17.73
N ARG A 169 0.02 10.31 19.01
CA ARG A 169 -1.28 9.75 19.40
C ARG A 169 -1.54 8.40 18.73
N LEU A 170 -0.59 7.47 18.85
CA LEU A 170 -0.66 6.13 18.25
C LEU A 170 -0.82 6.14 16.71
N GLY A 171 -0.44 7.23 16.05
CA GLY A 171 -0.59 7.41 14.61
C GLY A 171 -1.83 8.15 14.19
N TYR A 172 -2.74 8.52 15.10
CA TYR A 172 -3.96 9.25 14.73
C TYR A 172 -3.71 10.73 14.38
N GLY A 173 -2.51 11.27 14.65
CA GLY A 173 -2.11 12.61 14.21
C GLY A 173 -1.61 12.69 12.76
N GLY A 174 -1.56 13.89 12.20
CA GLY A 174 -0.90 14.15 10.91
C GLY A 174 -1.66 13.62 9.67
N ARG A 175 -2.95 13.30 9.80
CA ARG A 175 -3.79 12.68 8.76
C ARG A 175 -4.72 13.66 8.05
N ARG A 176 -4.25 14.88 7.76
CA ARG A 176 -5.06 15.92 7.10
C ARG A 176 -4.94 15.97 5.58
N VAL A 177 -3.91 15.34 5.01
CA VAL A 177 -3.61 15.41 3.57
C VAL A 177 -3.36 14.00 3.03
N TYR A 178 -4.18 13.58 2.05
CA TYR A 178 -3.89 12.41 1.25
C TYR A 178 -3.11 12.76 0.00
N TRP A 179 -2.17 11.89 -0.30
CA TRP A 179 -1.27 11.94 -1.43
C TRP A 179 -1.55 10.76 -2.34
N ILE A 180 -1.40 10.98 -3.64
CA ILE A 180 -1.44 9.96 -4.68
C ILE A 180 -0.07 9.85 -5.32
N THR A 181 0.41 8.63 -5.53
CA THR A 181 1.53 8.34 -6.43
C THR A 181 1.15 7.25 -7.42
N VAL A 182 1.80 7.26 -8.58
CA VAL A 182 1.73 6.20 -9.58
C VAL A 182 3.07 5.48 -9.60
N GLY A 183 3.01 4.15 -9.57
CA GLY A 183 4.15 3.27 -9.72
C GLY A 183 4.13 2.55 -11.06
N ARG A 184 5.32 2.21 -11.56
CA ARG A 184 5.49 1.34 -12.74
C ARG A 184 6.36 0.17 -12.40
N GLU A 185 5.98 -0.98 -12.94
CA GLU A 185 6.79 -2.18 -12.86
C GLU A 185 8.15 -1.99 -13.56
N THR A 186 9.20 -2.50 -12.93
CA THR A 186 10.55 -2.56 -13.50
C THR A 186 10.83 -3.96 -14.08
N ASP A 187 11.83 -4.06 -14.97
CA ASP A 187 12.25 -5.37 -15.52
C ASP A 187 12.81 -6.32 -14.44
N ALA A 188 13.22 -5.77 -13.29
CA ALA A 188 13.63 -6.56 -12.12
C ALA A 188 12.45 -7.21 -11.39
N GLY A 189 11.21 -6.83 -11.70
CA GLY A 189 10.02 -7.24 -10.95
C GLY A 189 9.91 -6.48 -9.63
N THR A 190 10.13 -5.17 -9.66
CA THR A 190 9.87 -4.25 -8.53
C THR A 190 8.95 -3.13 -8.98
N ILE A 191 8.42 -2.33 -8.07
CA ILE A 191 7.62 -1.15 -8.42
C ILE A 191 8.46 0.11 -8.17
N CYS A 192 8.74 0.88 -9.21
CA CYS A 192 9.31 2.21 -9.08
C CYS A 192 8.16 3.24 -9.01
N TRP A 193 8.03 3.90 -7.87
CA TRP A 193 7.03 4.91 -7.55
C TRP A 193 7.51 6.31 -7.92
N ASN A 194 6.62 7.11 -8.48
CA ASN A 194 6.89 8.50 -8.80
C ASN A 194 6.79 9.40 -7.55
N GLN A 195 7.30 10.63 -7.64
CA GLN A 195 7.06 11.62 -6.60
C GLN A 195 5.55 11.88 -6.50
N PRO A 196 4.99 11.90 -5.29
CA PRO A 196 3.55 11.96 -5.09
C PRO A 196 3.03 13.39 -5.28
N GLU A 197 1.73 13.50 -5.52
CA GLU A 197 0.99 14.75 -5.57
C GLU A 197 -0.17 14.73 -4.57
N ILE A 198 -0.70 15.90 -4.21
CA ILE A 198 -1.82 16.00 -3.28
C ILE A 198 -3.09 15.50 -3.98
N ALA A 199 -3.74 14.50 -3.37
CA ALA A 199 -5.03 13.99 -3.82
C ALA A 199 -6.19 14.72 -3.14
N LEU A 200 -6.10 14.90 -1.82
CA LEU A 200 -7.09 15.57 -0.99
C LEU A 200 -6.41 16.25 0.19
N TRP A 201 -7.02 17.33 0.66
CA TRP A 201 -6.67 17.93 1.95
C TRP A 201 -7.95 18.26 2.72
N TRP A 202 -7.82 18.27 4.04
CA TRP A 202 -8.86 18.70 4.97
C TRP A 202 -8.46 20.05 5.56
N ASP A 203 -9.28 21.05 5.29
CA ASP A 203 -9.12 22.42 5.80
C ASP A 203 -10.03 22.73 7.01
N GLY A 204 -10.82 21.75 7.45
CA GLY A 204 -11.65 21.86 8.64
C GLY A 204 -10.87 21.73 9.96
N PRO A 205 -11.59 21.82 11.11
CA PRO A 205 -11.00 21.60 12.43
C PRO A 205 -10.33 20.22 12.54
N GLY A 206 -9.25 20.16 13.31
CA GLY A 206 -8.55 18.93 13.68
C GLY A 206 -8.97 18.38 15.05
N TYR A 207 -8.89 17.07 15.24
CA TYR A 207 -9.05 16.32 16.47
C TYR A 207 -7.82 16.51 17.35
N GLU A 208 -6.67 16.93 16.81
CA GLU A 208 -5.55 17.39 17.63
C GLU A 208 -5.96 18.51 18.59
N ASP A 209 -6.92 19.35 18.18
CA ASP A 209 -7.43 20.48 18.97
C ASP A 209 -8.66 20.12 19.81
N ARG A 210 -9.14 18.86 19.75
CA ARG A 210 -10.30 18.40 20.53
C ARG A 210 -9.89 17.82 21.89
N PRO A 211 -10.39 18.37 23.01
CA PRO A 211 -10.04 17.89 24.35
C PRO A 211 -10.71 16.57 24.72
N ASP A 212 -11.79 16.18 24.01
CA ASP A 212 -12.57 14.96 24.24
C ASP A 212 -12.17 13.78 23.34
N TRP A 213 -11.19 13.98 22.45
CA TRP A 213 -10.69 12.91 21.59
C TRP A 213 -10.06 11.78 22.43
N ASN A 214 -10.42 10.54 22.14
CA ASN A 214 -9.85 9.36 22.75
C ASN A 214 -9.69 8.23 21.73
N VAL A 215 -8.89 7.22 22.10
CA VAL A 215 -8.58 6.08 21.23
C VAL A 215 -9.83 5.24 20.92
N ASP A 216 -10.84 5.19 21.79
CA ASP A 216 -12.02 4.33 21.59
C ASP A 216 -12.89 4.80 20.42
N VAL A 217 -12.92 6.10 20.14
CA VAL A 217 -13.63 6.64 18.97
C VAL A 217 -12.81 6.59 17.68
N SER A 218 -11.47 6.62 17.79
CA SER A 218 -10.51 6.44 16.69
C SER A 218 -10.85 7.25 15.42
N ILE A 219 -11.45 8.44 15.56
CA ILE A 219 -11.84 9.28 14.42
C ILE A 219 -10.61 10.02 13.90
N VAL A 220 -10.52 10.20 12.57
CA VAL A 220 -9.48 10.97 11.87
C VAL A 220 -10.13 12.17 11.18
N ASP A 221 -9.49 13.35 11.20
CA ASP A 221 -10.13 14.59 10.69
C ASP A 221 -10.20 14.65 9.19
N GLY A 222 -9.11 14.24 8.58
CA GLY A 222 -8.96 14.25 7.15
C GLY A 222 -9.51 12.99 6.51
N PRO A 223 -9.23 12.86 5.21
CA PRO A 223 -9.68 11.71 4.47
C PRO A 223 -9.01 10.44 5.03
N GLY A 224 -9.76 9.34 5.05
CA GLY A 224 -9.34 8.08 5.66
C GLY A 224 -9.81 6.86 4.85
N TYR A 225 -9.19 5.71 5.08
CA TYR A 225 -9.65 4.40 4.58
C TYR A 225 -10.19 4.41 3.13
N PRO A 226 -9.38 4.82 2.13
CA PRO A 226 -9.87 4.93 0.78
C PRO A 226 -9.92 3.57 0.09
N ASP A 227 -10.79 3.42 -0.91
CA ASP A 227 -10.71 2.32 -1.87
C ASP A 227 -10.86 2.84 -3.30
N TRP A 228 -10.16 2.19 -4.23
CA TRP A 228 -10.07 2.58 -5.62
C TRP A 228 -11.22 2.03 -6.46
N LEU A 229 -11.62 2.84 -7.42
CA LEU A 229 -12.46 2.49 -8.56
C LEU A 229 -11.77 2.95 -9.84
N GLU A 230 -11.27 2.02 -10.64
CA GLU A 230 -10.90 2.30 -12.02
C GLU A 230 -12.13 2.06 -12.89
N LEU A 231 -12.51 3.01 -13.73
CA LEU A 231 -13.62 2.91 -14.67
C LEU A 231 -13.17 2.23 -15.98
N GLU A 232 -14.11 1.79 -16.81
CA GLU A 232 -13.82 1.06 -18.06
C GLU A 232 -13.00 1.88 -19.07
N ASP A 233 -13.13 3.20 -19.05
CA ASP A 233 -12.34 4.13 -19.86
C ASP A 233 -10.94 4.40 -19.31
N GLY A 234 -10.60 3.85 -18.13
CA GLY A 234 -9.34 4.07 -17.43
C GLY A 234 -9.30 5.27 -16.50
N SER A 235 -10.40 6.01 -16.38
CA SER A 235 -10.50 7.05 -15.37
C SER A 235 -10.43 6.45 -13.98
N LEU A 236 -9.69 7.11 -13.09
CA LEU A 236 -9.52 6.67 -11.72
C LEU A 236 -10.40 7.51 -10.80
N SER A 237 -11.06 6.85 -9.86
CA SER A 237 -11.84 7.47 -8.80
C SER A 237 -11.59 6.70 -7.51
N PHE A 238 -11.92 7.28 -6.38
CA PHE A 238 -11.85 6.58 -5.11
C PHE A 238 -12.94 7.05 -4.16
N VAL A 239 -13.33 6.18 -3.26
CA VAL A 239 -14.13 6.53 -2.09
C VAL A 239 -13.20 6.66 -0.90
N GLU A 240 -13.56 7.49 0.07
CA GLU A 240 -12.87 7.60 1.36
C GLU A 240 -13.88 7.77 2.48
N SER A 241 -13.48 7.39 3.69
CA SER A 241 -14.27 7.57 4.90
C SER A 241 -13.41 7.98 6.08
N ASN A 242 -13.93 8.94 6.84
CA ASN A 242 -13.35 9.36 8.11
C ASN A 242 -14.15 8.82 9.32
N LYS A 243 -14.88 7.71 9.13
CA LYS A 243 -15.83 7.09 10.08
C LYS A 243 -17.09 7.91 10.38
N LEU A 244 -17.21 9.12 9.84
CA LEU A 244 -18.41 9.97 9.99
C LEU A 244 -19.16 10.15 8.67
N ALA A 245 -18.43 10.24 7.56
CA ALA A 245 -18.99 10.37 6.24
C ALA A 245 -18.22 9.50 5.25
N VAL A 246 -18.89 9.08 4.18
CA VAL A 246 -18.28 8.48 3.00
C VAL A 246 -18.34 9.50 1.88
N ARG A 247 -17.22 9.75 1.20
CA ARG A 247 -17.13 10.70 0.08
C ARG A 247 -16.58 9.99 -1.15
N TYR A 248 -17.01 10.44 -2.32
CA TYR A 248 -16.57 9.94 -3.62
C TYR A 248 -15.80 11.04 -4.35
N HIS A 249 -14.67 10.66 -4.94
CA HIS A 249 -13.75 11.59 -5.60
C HIS A 249 -13.35 11.05 -6.97
N VAL A 250 -13.41 11.92 -7.98
CA VAL A 250 -12.86 11.64 -9.31
C VAL A 250 -11.44 12.19 -9.35
N VAL A 251 -10.48 11.34 -9.74
CA VAL A 251 -9.10 11.79 -9.92
C VAL A 251 -9.01 12.57 -11.22
N GLU A 252 -8.46 13.78 -11.14
CA GLU A 252 -8.30 14.64 -12.30
C GLU A 252 -7.34 14.01 -13.33
N ALA A 253 -7.74 13.96 -14.59
CA ALA A 253 -7.02 13.20 -15.61
C ALA A 253 -5.61 13.76 -15.93
N ARG A 254 -5.42 15.09 -15.89
CA ARG A 254 -4.12 15.73 -16.10
C ARG A 254 -3.17 15.44 -14.93
N LEU A 255 -3.67 15.34 -13.70
CA LEU A 255 -2.86 14.90 -12.55
C LEU A 255 -2.25 13.51 -12.79
N LEU A 256 -3.05 12.54 -13.23
CA LEU A 256 -2.56 11.21 -13.57
C LEU A 256 -1.55 11.24 -14.72
N GLN A 257 -1.80 12.05 -15.76
CA GLN A 257 -0.87 12.24 -16.87
C GLN A 257 0.47 12.82 -16.40
N LEU A 258 0.45 13.82 -15.50
CA LEU A 258 1.66 14.43 -14.95
C LEU A 258 2.46 13.42 -14.11
N LEU A 259 1.80 12.67 -13.22
CA LEU A 259 2.44 11.61 -12.44
C LEU A 259 3.09 10.58 -13.37
N ARG A 260 2.37 10.12 -14.41
CA ARG A 260 2.87 9.15 -15.40
C ARG A 260 4.05 9.66 -16.23
N ALA A 261 4.15 10.96 -16.47
CA ALA A 261 5.20 11.57 -17.27
C ALA A 261 6.49 11.88 -16.48
N GLN A 262 6.48 11.79 -15.13
CA GLN A 262 7.65 12.10 -14.30
C GLN A 262 8.96 11.43 -14.73
N PRO A 263 9.00 10.13 -15.07
CA PRO A 263 10.24 9.49 -15.51
C PRO A 263 10.84 10.12 -16.78
N GLU A 264 10.00 10.69 -17.65
CA GLU A 264 10.41 11.29 -18.92
C GLU A 264 11.06 12.66 -18.72
N PHE A 265 10.61 13.42 -17.71
CA PHE A 265 11.19 14.73 -17.36
C PHE A 265 12.60 14.60 -16.75
N VAL A 266 12.89 13.48 -16.07
CA VAL A 266 14.23 13.20 -15.50
C VAL A 266 15.26 12.96 -16.62
N ILE A 267 14.86 12.29 -17.71
CA ILE A 267 15.73 12.02 -18.87
C ILE A 267 16.10 13.33 -19.60
N CYS A 268 15.19 14.30 -19.66
CA CYS A 268 15.44 15.56 -20.36
C CYS A 268 16.52 16.42 -19.68
N ARG A 269 16.63 16.37 -18.33
CA ARG A 269 17.71 17.06 -17.59
C ARG A 269 19.10 16.48 -17.84
N LEU A 270 19.22 15.18 -18.15
CA LEU A 270 20.50 14.53 -18.41
C LEU A 270 21.02 14.80 -19.83
N ARG A 271 20.14 15.02 -20.82
CA ARG A 271 20.55 15.38 -22.19
C ARG A 271 20.94 16.85 -22.37
N GLY A 272 20.60 17.72 -21.41
CA GLY A 272 20.93 19.16 -21.45
C GLY A 272 22.30 19.55 -20.87
N LYS A 273 23.11 18.61 -20.38
CA LYS A 273 24.39 18.89 -19.69
C LYS A 273 25.66 18.47 -20.46
N LEU A 274 25.58 18.23 -21.77
CA LEU A 274 26.74 17.95 -22.61
C LEU A 274 26.73 18.83 -23.87
N ARG A 275 26.88 20.15 -23.67
CA ARG A 275 27.46 21.09 -24.64
C ARG A 275 28.09 22.26 -23.88
N THR A 276 29.35 22.09 -23.52
CA THR A 276 30.34 23.18 -23.38
C THR A 276 31.57 22.73 -24.13
#